data_AF-A0AAE2VW45-F1
#
_entry.id   AF-A0AAE2VW45-F1
#
_cell.length_a   1.000
_cell.length_b   1.000
_cell.length_c   1.000
_cell.angle_alpha   90.00
_cell.angle_beta   90.00
_cell.angle_gamma   90.00
#
_symmetry.space_group_name_H-M   'P 1'
#
loop_
_entity.id
_entity.type
_entity.pdbx_description
1 polymer ?
#
loop_
_entity_poly.entity_id
_entity_poly.type
_entity_poly.pdbx_seq_one_letter_code
_entity_poly.pdbx_strand_id
1 'polypeptide(L)'
;MTVDVNKKAADFAAGMNKRYAAARVKCVAACKASDEKKKKANAEGEKRGMCMKDGGPVPKTKPEDRVVKLNFVVATSKVTKKRTGKEQAKSVLSGKSWTCASNHMADKARHVNISSEIPKKGDKGGFDKKSYQDKPKSCFGDGPEFAWKWETFKSEWAAEMKKQGFKNYKGKDGYGEGDAYHLELPDSRPKRSDAEVIACMVEYATQTRVNGKKKNDQFEKSWAKDLKKHIEAAEKKADPKKEGPR
;
A
#
# COMPACT_ATOMS: atom_id res chain seq x y z
N MET A 1 25.70 -11.84 6.64
CA MET A 1 24.94 -11.90 5.38
C MET A 1 24.15 -10.61 5.21
N THR A 2 24.38 -9.86 4.15
CA THR A 2 23.60 -8.66 3.83
C THR A 2 22.19 -9.09 3.43
N VAL A 3 21.18 -8.70 4.20
CA VAL A 3 19.78 -8.98 3.84
C VAL A 3 19.42 -8.18 2.59
N ASP A 4 19.12 -8.89 1.50
CA ASP A 4 18.60 -8.30 0.26
C ASP A 4 17.10 -7.98 0.43
N VAL A 5 16.81 -6.69 0.56
CA VAL A 5 15.44 -6.17 0.71
C VAL A 5 14.59 -6.43 -0.53
N ASN A 6 15.19 -6.48 -1.73
CA ASN A 6 14.45 -6.74 -2.97
C ASN A 6 13.96 -8.19 -2.98
N LYS A 7 14.85 -9.14 -2.67
CA LYS A 7 14.50 -10.55 -2.55
C LYS A 7 13.39 -10.75 -1.52
N LYS A 8 13.52 -10.18 -0.32
CA LYS A 8 12.47 -10.27 0.69
C LYS A 8 11.13 -9.68 0.24
N ALA A 9 11.15 -8.53 -0.46
CA ALA A 9 9.93 -7.92 -0.97
C ALA A 9 9.27 -8.78 -2.06
N ALA A 10 10.08 -9.43 -2.91
CA ALA A 10 9.58 -10.39 -3.90
C ALA A 10 8.98 -11.63 -3.24
N ASP A 11 9.66 -12.19 -2.23
CA ASP A 11 9.18 -13.32 -1.44
C ASP A 11 7.89 -12.97 -0.69
N PHE A 12 7.76 -11.73 -0.18
CA PHE A 12 6.52 -11.20 0.40
C PHE A 12 5.37 -11.17 -0.64
N ALA A 13 5.60 -10.56 -1.80
CA ALA A 13 4.58 -10.45 -2.84
C ALA A 13 4.13 -11.84 -3.34
N ALA A 14 5.08 -12.76 -3.53
CA ALA A 14 4.79 -14.15 -3.88
C ALA A 14 3.97 -14.87 -2.79
N GLY A 15 4.30 -14.66 -1.51
CA GLY A 15 3.55 -15.19 -0.38
C GLY A 15 2.10 -14.69 -0.36
N MET A 16 1.89 -13.39 -0.55
CA MET A 16 0.55 -12.80 -0.65
C MET A 16 -0.25 -13.34 -1.84
N ASN A 17 0.38 -13.45 -3.02
CA ASN A 17 -0.26 -14.04 -4.20
C ASN A 17 -0.67 -15.49 -3.97
N LYS A 18 0.18 -16.30 -3.34
CA LYS A 18 -0.12 -17.70 -3.01
C LYS A 18 -1.33 -17.82 -2.07
N ARG A 19 -1.36 -17.00 -1.01
CA ARG A 19 -2.47 -16.97 -0.04
C ARG A 19 -3.78 -16.55 -0.70
N TYR A 20 -3.75 -15.48 -1.51
CA TYR A 20 -4.94 -15.00 -2.20
C TYR A 20 -5.44 -16.00 -3.25
N ALA A 21 -4.55 -16.63 -4.03
CA ALA A 21 -4.91 -17.64 -4.99
C ALA A 21 -5.65 -18.82 -4.33
N ALA A 22 -5.16 -19.29 -3.18
CA ALA A 22 -5.83 -20.35 -2.41
C ALA A 22 -7.22 -19.93 -1.91
N ALA A 23 -7.37 -18.69 -1.41
CA ALA A 23 -8.67 -18.17 -0.99
C ALA A 23 -9.65 -18.02 -2.18
N ARG A 24 -9.14 -17.56 -3.33
CA ARG A 24 -9.92 -17.41 -4.56
C ARG A 24 -10.46 -18.74 -5.06
N VAL A 25 -9.66 -19.80 -5.03
CA VAL A 25 -10.12 -21.16 -5.40
C VAL A 25 -11.31 -21.58 -4.53
N LYS A 26 -11.25 -21.35 -3.21
CA LYS A 26 -12.36 -21.66 -2.29
C LYS A 26 -13.61 -20.83 -2.59
N CYS A 27 -13.42 -19.54 -2.88
CA CYS A 27 -14.51 -18.63 -3.25
C CYS A 27 -15.21 -19.07 -4.56
N VAL A 28 -14.44 -19.41 -5.59
CA VAL A 28 -14.95 -19.96 -6.86
C VAL A 28 -15.72 -21.25 -6.64
N ALA A 29 -15.20 -22.17 -5.81
CA ALA A 29 -15.90 -23.40 -5.46
C ALA A 29 -17.23 -23.13 -4.75
N ALA A 30 -17.28 -22.14 -3.87
CA ALA A 30 -18.53 -21.72 -3.22
C ALA A 30 -19.54 -21.15 -4.21
N CYS A 31 -19.10 -20.35 -5.19
CA CYS A 31 -19.96 -19.88 -6.28
C CYS A 31 -20.54 -21.05 -7.09
N LYS A 32 -19.72 -22.05 -7.43
CA LYS A 32 -20.16 -23.25 -8.16
C LYS A 32 -21.20 -24.05 -7.36
N ALA A 33 -20.94 -24.29 -6.08
CA ALA A 33 -21.87 -25.00 -5.20
C ALA A 33 -23.21 -24.26 -5.03
N SER A 34 -23.18 -22.92 -4.97
CA SER A 34 -24.38 -22.09 -4.92
C SER A 34 -25.22 -22.23 -6.20
N ASP A 35 -24.57 -22.18 -7.38
CA ASP A 35 -25.28 -22.37 -8.66
C ASP A 35 -25.90 -23.76 -8.76
N GLU A 36 -25.19 -24.81 -8.33
CA GLU A 36 -25.70 -26.19 -8.32
C GLU A 36 -26.91 -26.33 -7.39
N LYS A 37 -26.89 -25.71 -6.21
CA LYS A 37 -28.05 -25.68 -5.31
C LYS A 37 -29.27 -25.01 -5.96
N LYS A 38 -29.07 -23.86 -6.61
CA LYS A 38 -30.15 -23.17 -7.34
C LYS A 38 -30.71 -24.00 -8.48
N LYS A 39 -29.84 -24.66 -9.26
CA LYS A 39 -30.25 -25.56 -10.35
C LYS A 39 -31.10 -26.72 -9.82
N LYS A 40 -30.68 -27.36 -8.73
CA LYS A 40 -31.45 -28.44 -8.09
C LYS A 40 -32.81 -27.96 -7.58
N ALA A 41 -32.85 -26.86 -6.85
CA ALA A 41 -34.09 -26.27 -6.34
C ALA A 41 -35.07 -25.91 -7.48
N ASN A 42 -34.57 -25.35 -8.58
CA ASN A 42 -35.38 -25.04 -9.76
C ASN A 42 -35.96 -26.30 -10.41
N ALA A 43 -35.15 -27.35 -10.56
CA ALA A 43 -35.61 -28.63 -11.11
C ALA A 43 -36.64 -29.32 -10.20
N GLU A 44 -36.52 -29.21 -8.88
CA GLU A 44 -37.48 -29.74 -7.91
C GLU A 44 -38.80 -28.95 -7.89
N GLY A 45 -38.75 -27.62 -8.04
CA GLY A 45 -39.95 -26.78 -8.20
C GLY A 45 -40.72 -27.09 -9.48
N GLU A 46 -40.01 -27.29 -10.59
CA GLU A 46 -40.58 -27.68 -11.88
C GLU A 46 -41.30 -29.04 -11.79
N LYS A 47 -40.69 -30.03 -11.13
CA LYS A 47 -41.33 -31.33 -10.85
C LYS A 47 -42.61 -31.21 -10.02
N ARG A 48 -42.72 -30.18 -9.17
CA ARG A 48 -43.91 -29.90 -8.35
C ARG A 48 -44.95 -29.05 -9.10
N GLY A 49 -44.74 -28.77 -10.39
CA GLY A 49 -45.67 -27.98 -11.20
C GLY A 49 -45.68 -26.48 -10.88
N MET A 50 -44.65 -25.97 -10.20
CA MET A 50 -44.57 -24.55 -9.86
C MET A 50 -44.14 -23.73 -11.09
N CYS A 51 -44.87 -22.65 -11.37
CA CYS A 51 -44.59 -21.74 -12.48
C CYS A 51 -43.38 -20.80 -12.22
N MET A 52 -42.92 -20.72 -10.97
CA MET A 52 -41.77 -19.93 -10.53
C MET A 52 -40.57 -20.82 -10.20
N LYS A 53 -39.37 -20.31 -10.46
CA LYS A 53 -38.09 -20.97 -10.13
C LYS A 53 -37.78 -20.78 -8.64
N ASP A 54 -38.04 -21.79 -7.82
CA ASP A 54 -37.84 -21.76 -6.36
C ASP A 54 -36.41 -21.42 -5.92
N GLY A 55 -35.40 -21.82 -6.69
CA GLY A 55 -33.98 -21.49 -6.46
C GLY A 55 -33.55 -20.12 -6.99
N GLY A 56 -34.45 -19.39 -7.66
CA GLY A 56 -34.18 -18.09 -8.28
C GLY A 56 -33.28 -18.16 -9.53
N PRO A 57 -32.82 -16.99 -10.03
CA PRO A 57 -31.98 -16.93 -11.21
C PRO A 57 -30.60 -17.55 -10.97
N VAL A 58 -30.21 -18.44 -11.87
CA VAL A 58 -28.85 -18.99 -11.97
C VAL A 58 -28.02 -18.04 -12.85
N PRO A 59 -26.88 -17.52 -12.35
CA PRO A 59 -26.03 -16.64 -13.15
C PRO A 59 -25.56 -17.31 -14.45
N LYS A 60 -25.56 -16.56 -15.56
CA LYS A 60 -25.10 -17.05 -16.86
C LYS A 60 -23.57 -17.10 -16.99
N THR A 61 -22.88 -16.39 -16.10
CA THR A 61 -21.41 -16.26 -16.10
C THR A 61 -20.75 -17.40 -15.34
N LYS A 62 -19.54 -17.78 -15.76
CA LYS A 62 -18.77 -18.83 -15.08
C LYS A 62 -18.41 -18.40 -13.65
N PRO A 63 -18.38 -19.31 -12.67
CA PRO A 63 -17.90 -19.02 -11.30
C PRO A 63 -16.56 -18.28 -11.26
N GLU A 64 -15.62 -18.63 -12.13
CA GLU A 64 -14.29 -18.03 -12.20
C GLU A 64 -14.32 -16.56 -12.62
N ASP A 65 -15.32 -16.14 -13.40
CA ASP A 65 -15.48 -14.77 -13.89
C ASP A 65 -16.25 -13.88 -12.91
N ARG A 66 -16.72 -14.43 -11.79
CA ARG A 66 -17.49 -13.71 -10.77
C ARG A 66 -16.68 -13.37 -9.52
N VAL A 67 -15.43 -13.81 -9.43
CA VAL A 67 -14.57 -13.58 -8.26
C VAL A 67 -13.40 -12.67 -8.60
N VAL A 68 -13.22 -11.60 -7.82
CA VAL A 68 -12.15 -10.60 -7.95
C VAL A 68 -10.79 -11.28 -8.10
N LYS A 69 -9.99 -10.80 -9.04
CA LYS A 69 -8.57 -11.19 -9.15
C LYS A 69 -7.73 -10.09 -8.52
N LEU A 70 -6.81 -10.47 -7.65
CA LEU A 70 -5.80 -9.59 -7.08
C LEU A 70 -4.42 -10.15 -7.38
N ASN A 71 -3.48 -9.24 -7.58
CA ASN A 71 -2.08 -9.55 -7.71
C ASN A 71 -1.24 -8.52 -6.96
N PHE A 72 -0.34 -9.02 -6.14
CA PHE A 72 0.64 -8.28 -5.36
C PHE A 72 1.95 -8.25 -6.14
N VAL A 73 2.53 -7.06 -6.34
CA VAL A 73 3.76 -6.89 -7.09
C VAL A 73 4.65 -5.85 -6.44
N VAL A 74 5.95 -6.14 -6.32
CA VAL A 74 6.92 -5.16 -5.84
C VAL A 74 6.94 -3.97 -6.81
N ALA A 75 6.79 -2.77 -6.28
CA ALA A 75 6.90 -1.56 -7.07
C ALA A 75 8.31 -1.45 -7.66
N THR A 76 8.40 -1.08 -8.94
CA THR A 76 9.69 -0.88 -9.64
C THR A 76 10.03 0.60 -9.82
N SER A 77 9.11 1.49 -9.45
CA SER A 77 9.23 2.94 -9.58
C SER A 77 10.37 3.49 -8.71
N LYS A 78 10.99 4.60 -9.14
CA LYS A 78 12.11 5.24 -8.41
C LYS A 78 11.74 5.61 -6.97
N VAL A 79 10.46 5.90 -6.69
CA VAL A 79 9.98 6.30 -5.36
C VAL A 79 10.09 5.19 -4.29
N THR A 80 10.30 3.94 -4.71
CA THR A 80 10.47 2.78 -3.84
C THR A 80 11.93 2.41 -3.58
N LYS A 81 12.88 3.10 -4.23
CA LYS A 81 14.32 2.82 -4.17
C LYS A 81 15.02 3.81 -3.23
N LYS A 82 16.34 3.63 -3.09
CA LYS A 82 17.21 4.55 -2.35
C LYS A 82 16.94 6.01 -2.71
N ARG A 83 16.72 6.86 -1.71
CA ARG A 83 16.58 8.32 -1.88
C ARG A 83 17.81 9.05 -1.37
N THR A 84 18.19 10.09 -2.08
CA THR A 84 19.08 11.15 -1.60
C THR A 84 18.35 12.08 -0.62
N GLY A 85 19.10 12.86 0.15
CA GLY A 85 18.57 13.89 1.05
C GLY A 85 17.69 14.90 0.33
N LYS A 86 18.08 15.33 -0.88
CA LYS A 86 17.27 16.24 -1.71
C LYS A 86 15.96 15.61 -2.16
N GLU A 87 15.96 14.35 -2.59
CA GLU A 87 14.74 13.63 -2.97
C GLU A 87 13.83 13.42 -1.76
N GLN A 88 14.41 13.12 -0.60
CA GLN A 88 13.65 13.00 0.64
C GLN A 88 13.03 14.34 1.06
N ALA A 89 13.76 15.45 0.94
CA ALA A 89 13.22 16.78 1.23
C ALA A 89 12.01 17.10 0.33
N LYS A 90 12.06 16.75 -0.96
CA LYS A 90 10.88 16.86 -1.86
C LYS A 90 9.69 16.03 -1.38
N SER A 91 9.94 14.82 -0.86
CA SER A 91 8.89 13.98 -0.29
C SER A 91 8.29 14.60 0.97
N VAL A 92 9.11 15.21 1.83
CA VAL A 92 8.66 15.94 3.03
C VAL A 92 7.86 17.19 2.66
N LEU A 93 8.36 18.01 1.73
CA LEU A 93 7.68 19.22 1.25
C LEU A 93 6.31 18.94 0.63
N SER A 94 6.17 17.80 -0.06
CA SER A 94 4.89 17.37 -0.66
C SER A 94 3.95 16.65 0.30
N GLY A 95 4.32 16.50 1.58
CA GLY A 95 3.54 15.79 2.58
C GLY A 95 3.49 14.26 2.39
N LYS A 96 4.27 13.71 1.45
CA LYS A 96 4.37 12.26 1.19
C LYS A 96 5.30 11.55 2.18
N SER A 97 6.06 12.31 2.98
CA SER A 97 6.89 11.81 4.07
C SER A 97 6.82 12.76 5.26
N TRP A 98 6.96 12.22 6.46
CA TRP A 98 6.96 12.97 7.71
C TRP A 98 8.34 12.97 8.41
N THR A 99 9.39 12.55 7.70
CA THR A 99 10.71 12.34 8.31
C THR A 99 11.84 12.58 7.32
N CYS A 100 12.95 13.16 7.77
CA CYS A 100 14.21 13.19 7.01
C CYS A 100 15.07 11.94 7.26
N ALA A 101 14.70 11.06 8.19
CA ALA A 101 15.39 9.78 8.43
C ALA A 101 14.52 8.60 7.99
N SER A 102 14.23 8.53 6.68
CA SER A 102 13.43 7.44 6.11
C SER A 102 14.28 6.21 5.79
N ASN A 103 13.71 5.02 5.93
CA ASN A 103 14.33 3.76 5.54
C ASN A 103 14.60 3.68 4.03
N HIS A 104 13.88 4.48 3.21
CA HIS A 104 14.23 4.68 1.79
C HIS A 104 15.62 5.26 1.62
N MET A 105 16.15 6.05 2.56
CA MET A 105 17.50 6.62 2.43
C MET A 105 18.61 5.61 2.72
N ALA A 106 18.30 4.57 3.49
CA ALA A 106 19.20 3.44 3.75
C ALA A 106 19.08 2.30 2.71
N ASP A 107 18.20 2.43 1.70
CA ASP A 107 17.80 1.36 0.79
C ASP A 107 17.23 0.12 1.51
N LYS A 108 16.38 0.35 2.51
CA LYS A 108 15.81 -0.68 3.38
C LYS A 108 14.28 -0.66 3.42
N ALA A 109 13.68 -0.03 2.42
CA ALA A 109 12.25 0.11 2.26
C ALA A 109 11.82 -0.25 0.83
N ARG A 110 10.67 -0.89 0.68
CA ARG A 110 10.03 -1.19 -0.61
C ARG A 110 8.52 -0.96 -0.52
N HIS A 111 7.89 -0.84 -1.67
CA HIS A 111 6.43 -0.77 -1.82
C HIS A 111 5.93 -2.00 -2.56
N VAL A 112 4.75 -2.52 -2.20
CA VAL A 112 4.11 -3.63 -2.90
C VAL A 112 2.74 -3.19 -3.44
N ASN A 113 2.65 -2.94 -4.73
CA ASN A 113 1.40 -2.53 -5.34
C ASN A 113 0.40 -3.70 -5.37
N ILE A 114 -0.88 -3.37 -5.20
CA ILE A 114 -1.98 -4.27 -5.50
C ILE A 114 -2.58 -3.86 -6.84
N SER A 115 -2.69 -4.82 -7.75
CA SER A 115 -3.52 -4.68 -8.94
C SER A 115 -4.75 -5.55 -8.83
N SER A 116 -5.89 -5.07 -9.32
CA SER A 116 -7.14 -5.82 -9.34
C SER A 116 -7.77 -5.86 -10.72
N GLU A 117 -8.51 -6.94 -10.97
CA GLU A 117 -9.51 -7.05 -12.02
C GLU A 117 -10.84 -7.38 -11.32
N ILE A 118 -11.81 -6.47 -11.41
CA ILE A 118 -13.13 -6.60 -10.77
C ILE A 118 -14.12 -7.19 -11.78
N PRO A 119 -14.91 -8.20 -11.42
CA PRO A 119 -15.96 -8.74 -12.27
C PRO A 119 -16.93 -7.66 -12.75
N LYS A 120 -17.25 -7.66 -14.05
CA LYS A 120 -18.28 -6.78 -14.59
C LYS A 120 -19.65 -7.20 -14.10
N LYS A 121 -20.51 -6.23 -13.79
CA LYS A 121 -21.90 -6.49 -13.44
C LYS A 121 -22.69 -6.95 -14.67
N GLY A 122 -23.56 -7.94 -14.49
CA GLY A 122 -24.50 -8.42 -15.51
C GLY A 122 -24.10 -9.74 -16.19
N ASP A 123 -24.89 -10.12 -17.18
CA ASP A 123 -24.85 -11.47 -17.78
C ASP A 123 -23.72 -11.70 -18.79
N LYS A 124 -23.00 -10.64 -19.20
CA LYS A 124 -21.99 -10.69 -20.25
C LYS A 124 -20.63 -11.24 -19.78
N GLY A 125 -20.44 -11.39 -18.47
CA GLY A 125 -19.18 -11.86 -17.88
C GLY A 125 -17.99 -10.93 -18.11
N GLY A 126 -16.81 -11.41 -17.74
CA GLY A 126 -15.55 -10.70 -17.89
C GLY A 126 -15.23 -9.73 -16.75
N PHE A 127 -14.11 -9.04 -16.90
CA PHE A 127 -13.52 -8.17 -15.89
C PHE A 127 -13.32 -6.75 -16.39
N ASP A 128 -13.32 -5.81 -15.46
CA ASP A 128 -12.77 -4.48 -15.69
C ASP A 128 -11.27 -4.57 -16.00
N LYS A 129 -10.77 -3.53 -16.68
CA LYS A 129 -9.35 -3.46 -17.01
C LYS A 129 -8.52 -3.51 -15.72
N LYS A 130 -7.46 -4.31 -15.75
CA LYS A 130 -6.47 -4.40 -14.66
C LYS A 130 -6.03 -2.98 -14.25
N SER A 131 -6.18 -2.67 -12.97
CA SER A 131 -5.85 -1.35 -12.41
C SER A 131 -5.09 -1.48 -11.09
N TYR A 132 -4.11 -0.59 -10.89
CA TYR A 132 -3.40 -0.48 -9.61
C TYR A 132 -4.25 0.28 -8.61
N GLN A 133 -4.27 -0.20 -7.38
CA GLN A 133 -5.20 0.23 -6.35
C GLN A 133 -4.51 1.17 -5.37
N ASP A 134 -4.89 2.45 -5.44
CA ASP A 134 -4.54 3.46 -4.44
C ASP A 134 -5.35 3.29 -3.15
N LYS A 135 -6.59 2.79 -3.27
CA LYS A 135 -7.51 2.51 -2.16
C LYS A 135 -7.87 1.02 -2.12
N PRO A 136 -7.06 0.17 -1.47
CA PRO A 136 -7.23 -1.29 -1.53
C PRO A 136 -8.55 -1.77 -0.96
N LYS A 137 -9.18 -1.02 -0.05
CA LYS A 137 -10.42 -1.44 0.62
C LYS A 137 -11.54 -1.80 -0.36
N SER A 138 -11.60 -1.19 -1.54
CA SER A 138 -12.60 -1.51 -2.58
C SER A 138 -12.45 -2.91 -3.18
N CYS A 139 -11.28 -3.54 -3.01
CA CYS A 139 -10.97 -4.86 -3.53
C CYS A 139 -11.41 -6.00 -2.60
N PHE A 140 -11.99 -5.67 -1.45
CA PHE A 140 -12.34 -6.61 -0.40
C PHE A 140 -13.76 -6.34 0.08
N GLY A 141 -14.49 -7.38 0.45
CA GLY A 141 -15.88 -7.24 0.86
C GLY A 141 -16.48 -8.54 1.36
N ASP A 142 -17.77 -8.47 1.73
CA ASP A 142 -18.56 -9.61 2.20
C ASP A 142 -19.37 -10.28 1.08
N GLY A 143 -19.38 -9.66 -0.11
CA GLY A 143 -20.07 -10.19 -1.28
C GLY A 143 -19.44 -11.48 -1.83
N PRO A 144 -20.21 -12.29 -2.57
CA PRO A 144 -19.73 -13.56 -3.13
C PRO A 144 -18.59 -13.41 -4.14
N GLU A 145 -18.37 -12.20 -4.67
CA GLU A 145 -17.26 -11.88 -5.56
C GLU A 145 -15.92 -11.69 -4.84
N PHE A 146 -15.93 -11.54 -3.51
CA PHE A 146 -14.74 -11.24 -2.73
C PHE A 146 -14.21 -12.49 -2.02
N ALA A 147 -13.00 -12.91 -2.40
CA ALA A 147 -12.33 -14.02 -1.73
C ALA A 147 -11.85 -13.67 -0.31
N TRP A 148 -11.62 -12.39 -0.04
CA TRP A 148 -11.20 -11.87 1.26
C TRP A 148 -12.03 -10.67 1.68
N LYS A 149 -12.28 -10.58 2.99
CA LYS A 149 -12.71 -9.36 3.67
C LYS A 149 -11.50 -8.46 3.94
N TRP A 150 -11.75 -7.19 4.23
CA TRP A 150 -10.70 -6.23 4.58
C TRP A 150 -9.86 -6.69 5.79
N GLU A 151 -10.51 -7.24 6.82
CA GLU A 151 -9.82 -7.76 8.00
C GLU A 151 -8.96 -8.98 7.67
N THR A 152 -9.45 -9.87 6.80
CA THR A 152 -8.66 -11.01 6.31
C THR A 152 -7.41 -10.53 5.60
N PHE A 153 -7.53 -9.56 4.69
CA PHE A 153 -6.38 -8.95 4.02
C PHE A 153 -5.36 -8.40 5.02
N LYS A 154 -5.78 -7.59 6.00
CA LYS A 154 -4.88 -7.03 7.01
C LYS A 154 -4.15 -8.12 7.80
N SER A 155 -4.86 -9.19 8.17
CA SER A 155 -4.27 -10.31 8.91
C SER A 155 -3.24 -11.09 8.09
N GLU A 156 -3.53 -11.39 6.82
CA GLU A 156 -2.62 -12.11 5.92
C GLU A 156 -1.40 -11.24 5.57
N TRP A 157 -1.61 -9.93 5.36
CA TRP A 157 -0.53 -8.96 5.18
C TRP A 157 0.41 -8.93 6.40
N ALA A 158 -0.15 -8.83 7.61
CA ALA A 158 0.63 -8.85 8.84
C ALA A 158 1.40 -10.17 9.04
N ALA A 159 0.78 -11.30 8.73
CA ALA A 159 1.41 -12.61 8.81
C ALA A 159 2.58 -12.73 7.83
N GLU A 160 2.44 -12.26 6.59
CA GLU A 160 3.52 -12.29 5.61
C GLU A 160 4.62 -11.26 5.96
N MET A 161 4.28 -10.10 6.53
CA MET A 161 5.28 -9.13 7.03
C MET A 161 6.12 -9.76 8.13
N LYS A 162 5.47 -10.38 9.12
CA LYS A 162 6.16 -11.08 10.22
C LYS A 162 7.07 -12.18 9.70
N LYS A 163 6.59 -13.01 8.77
CA LYS A 163 7.36 -14.08 8.15
C LYS A 163 8.62 -13.57 7.44
N GLN A 164 8.51 -12.47 6.72
CA GLN A 164 9.63 -11.88 5.99
C GLN A 164 10.48 -10.92 6.86
N GLY A 165 10.09 -10.68 8.11
CA GLY A 165 10.76 -9.75 9.02
C GLY A 165 10.68 -8.29 8.57
N PHE A 166 9.55 -7.89 7.97
CA PHE A 166 9.25 -6.50 7.65
C PHE A 166 8.42 -5.84 8.75
N LYS A 167 8.58 -4.53 8.87
CA LYS A 167 7.76 -3.63 9.69
C LYS A 167 7.13 -2.56 8.80
N ASN A 168 6.06 -1.94 9.28
CA ASN A 168 5.52 -0.74 8.66
C ASN A 168 6.28 0.51 9.17
N TYR A 169 5.92 1.68 8.64
CA TYR A 169 6.52 2.97 9.04
C TYR A 169 6.37 3.31 10.54
N LYS A 170 5.49 2.63 11.28
CA LYS A 170 5.32 2.75 12.75
C LYS A 170 6.12 1.68 13.52
N GLY A 171 6.92 0.85 12.86
CA GLY A 171 7.66 -0.24 13.49
C GLY A 171 6.79 -1.44 13.89
N LYS A 172 5.54 -1.51 13.41
CA LYS A 172 4.60 -2.60 13.76
C LYS A 172 4.48 -3.62 12.64
N ASP A 173 4.04 -4.82 13.01
CA ASP A 173 3.59 -5.83 12.05
C ASP A 173 2.21 -5.43 11.50
N GLY A 174 2.05 -5.44 10.18
CA GLY A 174 0.76 -5.22 9.55
C GLY A 174 0.60 -3.89 8.83
N TYR A 175 -0.56 -3.76 8.18
CA TYR A 175 -0.89 -2.64 7.30
C TYR A 175 -0.91 -1.31 8.07
N GLY A 176 -0.03 -0.38 7.68
CA GLY A 176 -0.01 0.97 8.22
C GLY A 176 -0.92 1.88 7.41
N GLU A 177 -2.05 2.31 7.97
CA GLU A 177 -2.92 3.31 7.34
C GLU A 177 -2.13 4.61 7.07
N GLY A 178 -2.24 5.17 5.86
CA GLY A 178 -1.60 6.44 5.47
C GLY A 178 -0.32 6.34 4.63
N ASP A 179 0.31 5.16 4.53
CA ASP A 179 1.50 4.91 3.69
C ASP A 179 1.36 3.55 3.01
N ALA A 180 0.33 3.47 2.15
CA ALA A 180 -0.18 2.21 1.66
C ALA A 180 0.93 1.40 0.97
N TYR A 181 1.09 0.17 1.46
CA TYR A 181 1.98 -0.87 0.93
C TYR A 181 3.48 -0.74 1.20
N HIS A 182 3.87 0.07 2.18
CA HIS A 182 5.26 0.20 2.60
C HIS A 182 5.73 -0.99 3.43
N LEU A 183 6.86 -1.58 3.04
CA LEU A 183 7.60 -2.60 3.76
C LEU A 183 8.98 -2.04 4.14
N GLU A 184 9.30 -2.01 5.43
CA GLU A 184 10.59 -1.54 5.96
C GLU A 184 11.30 -2.68 6.70
N LEU A 185 12.62 -2.81 6.54
CA LEU A 185 13.39 -3.68 7.44
C LEU A 185 13.51 -3.01 8.83
N PRO A 186 13.54 -3.79 9.93
CA PRO A 186 13.70 -3.24 11.28
C PRO A 186 15.05 -2.51 11.42
N ASP A 187 15.08 -1.54 12.33
CA ASP A 187 16.27 -0.79 12.75
C ASP A 187 17.10 -0.18 11.61
N SER A 188 16.45 0.09 10.48
CA SER A 188 17.12 0.51 9.26
C SER A 188 17.01 2.02 8.97
N ARG A 189 16.58 2.80 9.95
CA ARG A 189 16.57 4.25 9.85
C ARG A 189 18.01 4.79 9.93
N PRO A 190 18.41 5.67 9.00
CA PRO A 190 19.68 6.37 9.15
C PRO A 190 19.65 7.23 10.42
N LYS A 191 20.82 7.38 11.05
CA LYS A 191 20.98 8.27 12.21
C LYS A 191 20.62 9.71 11.80
N ARG A 192 20.08 10.53 12.71
CA ARG A 192 19.76 11.94 12.40
C ARG A 192 20.99 12.78 12.02
N SER A 193 22.17 12.33 12.45
CA SER A 193 23.46 12.91 12.09
C SER A 193 24.03 12.42 10.76
N ASP A 194 23.35 11.51 10.06
CA ASP A 194 23.78 11.03 8.75
C ASP A 194 23.79 12.18 7.72
N ALA A 195 24.79 12.17 6.83
CA ALA A 195 25.00 13.25 5.88
C ALA A 195 23.80 13.48 4.96
N GLU A 196 23.12 12.41 4.52
CA GLU A 196 21.94 12.53 3.66
C GLU A 196 20.73 13.05 4.46
N VAL A 197 20.61 12.68 5.74
CA VAL A 197 19.56 13.20 6.64
C VAL A 197 19.75 14.69 6.89
N ILE A 198 21.00 15.12 7.11
CA ILE A 198 21.36 16.53 7.23
C ILE A 198 21.06 17.26 5.91
N ALA A 199 21.43 16.69 4.77
CA ALA A 199 21.14 17.27 3.46
C ALA A 199 19.63 17.44 3.23
N CYS A 200 18.80 16.49 3.69
CA CYS A 200 17.34 16.62 3.67
C CYS A 200 16.84 17.82 4.49
N MET A 201 17.36 17.99 5.71
CA MET A 201 16.97 19.10 6.59
C MET A 201 17.41 20.46 6.04
N VAL A 202 18.63 20.53 5.48
CA VAL A 202 19.17 21.74 4.83
C VAL A 202 18.33 22.10 3.61
N GLU A 203 18.08 21.15 2.70
CA GLU A 203 17.28 21.38 1.50
C GLU A 203 15.86 21.82 1.87
N TYR A 204 15.21 21.14 2.83
CA TYR A 204 13.89 21.53 3.32
C TYR A 204 13.87 22.98 3.85
N ALA A 205 14.86 23.35 4.68
CA ALA A 205 14.96 24.69 5.24
C ALA A 205 15.18 25.74 4.13
N THR A 206 16.07 25.50 3.18
CA THR A 206 16.29 26.38 2.03
C THR A 206 15.01 26.55 1.21
N GLN A 207 14.32 25.46 0.86
CA GLN A 207 13.12 25.54 0.05
C GLN A 207 12.01 26.35 0.75
N THR A 208 11.81 26.17 2.06
CA THR A 208 10.74 26.84 2.79
C THR A 208 11.06 28.28 3.22
N ARG A 209 12.32 28.58 3.54
CA ARG A 209 12.73 29.89 4.08
C ARG A 209 13.32 30.83 3.04
N VAL A 210 14.04 30.29 2.06
CA VAL A 210 14.68 31.08 1.00
C VAL A 210 13.83 31.10 -0.26
N ASN A 211 13.32 29.93 -0.70
CA ASN A 211 12.62 29.81 -1.98
C ASN A 211 11.08 29.94 -1.86
N GLY A 212 10.56 30.30 -0.68
CA GLY A 212 9.13 30.56 -0.47
C GLY A 212 8.20 29.35 -0.62
N LYS A 213 8.70 28.11 -0.56
CA LYS A 213 7.84 26.92 -0.58
C LYS A 213 7.01 26.81 0.69
N LYS A 214 5.79 26.27 0.56
CA LYS A 214 4.90 26.02 1.70
C LYS A 214 5.56 25.10 2.72
N LYS A 215 5.40 25.43 4.00
CA LYS A 215 5.88 24.65 5.13
C LYS A 215 5.05 23.38 5.32
N ASN A 216 5.67 22.34 5.84
CA ASN A 216 5.02 21.15 6.37
C ASN A 216 5.01 21.25 7.91
N ASP A 217 3.94 21.81 8.47
CA ASP A 217 3.85 22.13 9.89
C ASP A 217 3.99 20.89 10.79
N GLN A 218 3.46 19.75 10.36
CA GLN A 218 3.58 18.49 11.09
C GLN A 218 5.04 18.01 11.13
N PHE A 219 5.75 18.13 10.01
CA PHE A 219 7.18 17.82 9.96
C PHE A 219 7.97 18.79 10.84
N GLU A 220 7.78 20.10 10.72
CA GLU A 220 8.49 21.08 11.54
C GLU A 220 8.24 20.86 13.04
N LYS A 221 7.01 20.53 13.44
CA LYS A 221 6.68 20.19 14.83
C LYS A 221 7.41 18.93 15.30
N SER A 222 7.40 17.86 14.52
CA SER A 222 8.00 16.57 14.91
C SER A 222 9.53 16.55 14.84
N TRP A 223 10.13 17.46 14.07
CA TRP A 223 11.58 17.58 13.86
C TRP A 223 12.16 18.89 14.42
N ALA A 224 11.42 19.62 15.26
CA ALA A 224 11.77 20.96 15.72
C ALA A 224 13.21 21.08 16.24
N LYS A 225 13.65 20.13 17.08
CA LYS A 225 14.99 20.13 17.67
C LYS A 225 16.10 20.02 16.62
N ASP A 226 15.97 19.10 15.67
CA ASP A 226 17.01 18.85 14.66
C ASP A 226 16.99 19.89 13.55
N LEU A 227 15.80 20.41 13.20
CA LEU A 227 15.64 21.41 12.16
C LEU A 227 16.09 22.81 12.58
N LYS A 228 16.02 23.15 13.88
CA LYS A 228 16.24 24.51 14.39
C LYS A 228 17.46 25.20 13.77
N LYS A 229 18.63 24.59 13.86
CA LYS A 229 19.89 25.16 13.33
C LYS A 229 19.87 25.37 11.81
N HIS A 230 19.16 24.50 11.07
CA HIS A 230 19.08 24.56 9.62
C HIS A 230 18.10 25.65 9.16
N ILE A 231 16.98 25.81 9.88
CA ILE A 231 16.02 26.89 9.66
C ILE A 231 16.68 28.25 9.94
N GLU A 232 17.33 28.42 11.10
CA GLU A 232 18.03 29.67 11.45
C GLU A 232 19.10 30.04 10.42
N ALA A 233 19.87 29.05 9.94
CA ALA A 233 20.87 29.28 8.90
C ALA A 233 20.23 29.69 7.55
N ALA A 234 19.07 29.13 7.19
CA ALA A 234 18.37 29.48 5.96
C ALA A 234 17.71 30.87 6.05
N GLU A 235 17.15 31.23 7.21
CA GLU A 235 16.55 32.55 7.46
C GLU A 235 17.61 33.66 7.42
N LYS A 236 18.81 33.43 7.97
CA LYS A 236 19.95 34.35 7.83
C LYS A 236 20.36 34.58 6.37
N LYS A 237 20.26 33.56 5.53
CA LYS A 237 20.56 33.68 4.08
C LYS A 237 19.46 34.39 3.31
N ALA A 238 18.21 34.25 3.73
CA ALA A 238 17.07 34.94 3.12
C ALA A 238 17.05 36.44 3.45
N ASP A 239 17.72 36.85 4.53
CA ASP A 239 17.79 38.25 5.00
C ASP A 239 19.25 38.65 5.33
N PRO A 240 20.04 39.12 4.33
CA PRO A 240 21.44 39.50 4.52
C PRO A 240 21.66 40.68 5.50
N LYS A 241 20.60 41.38 5.94
CA LYS A 241 20.68 42.57 6.79
C LYS A 241 20.74 42.28 8.29
N LYS A 242 20.79 41.01 8.71
CA LYS A 242 20.89 40.61 10.14
C LYS A 242 22.30 40.30 10.64
N GLU A 243 23.35 40.52 9.85
CA GLU A 243 24.70 40.64 10.41
C GLU A 243 24.81 42.02 11.08
N GLY A 244 24.58 42.06 12.39
CA GLY A 244 24.79 43.26 13.19
C GLY A 244 26.24 43.76 13.08
N PRO A 245 26.48 45.07 13.23
CA PRO A 245 27.83 45.63 13.16
C PRO A 245 28.73 44.96 14.20
N ARG A 246 29.92 44.54 13.77
CA ARG A 246 31.02 44.10 14.65
C ARG A 246 31.53 45.25 15.49
#